data_AF-A0A6A4UFP7-F1
#
_entry.id   AF-A0A6A4UFP7-F1
#
_cell.length_a   1.000
_cell.length_b   1.000
_cell.length_c   1.000
_cell.angle_alpha   90.00
_cell.angle_beta   90.00
_cell.angle_gamma   90.00
#
_symmetry.space_group_name_H-M   'P 1'
#
loop_
_entity.id
_entity.type
_entity.pdbx_description
1 polymer ?
#
loop_
_entity_poly.entity_id
_entity_poly.type
_entity_poly.pdbx_seq_one_letter_code
_entity_poly.pdbx_strand_id
1 'polypeptide(L)' 'MTGMRDRLIHDYMGVNYTIVWDVMKNKIPDMNKQISELLTEE' A
#
# COMPACT_ATOMS: atom_id res chain seq x y z
N MET A 1 -5.48 -14.65 -6.57
CA MET A 1 -5.15 -13.36 -7.23
C MET A 1 -4.02 -12.74 -6.43
N THR A 2 -2.87 -12.55 -7.07
CA THR A 2 -1.61 -12.20 -6.40
C THR A 2 -1.43 -10.68 -6.46
N GLY A 3 -1.51 -10.01 -5.31
CA GLY A 3 -1.45 -8.54 -5.21
C GLY A 3 -0.02 -7.98 -5.13
N MET A 4 0.10 -6.66 -5.12
CA MET A 4 1.39 -5.93 -5.09
C MET A 4 2.36 -6.43 -4.01
N ARG A 5 1.88 -6.70 -2.79
CA ARG A 5 2.68 -7.24 -1.69
C ARG A 5 3.39 -8.54 -2.08
N ASP A 6 2.67 -9.44 -2.72
CA ASP A 6 3.20 -10.75 -3.06
C ASP A 6 4.29 -10.62 -4.15
N ARG A 7 4.06 -9.76 -5.15
CA ARG A 7 5.08 -9.44 -6.16
C ARG A 7 6.33 -8.79 -5.55
N LEU A 8 6.17 -7.90 -4.57
CA LEU A 8 7.31 -7.30 -3.86
C LEU A 8 8.16 -8.32 -3.08
N ILE A 9 7.56 -9.40 -2.57
CA ILE A 9 8.24 -10.37 -1.70
C ILE A 9 8.77 -11.57 -2.51
N HIS A 10 8.01 -12.05 -3.49
CA HIS A 10 8.27 -13.32 -4.16
C HIS A 10 8.78 -13.18 -5.61
N ASP A 11 8.54 -12.05 -6.28
CA ASP A 11 8.93 -11.82 -7.67
C ASP A 11 9.39 -10.36 -7.89
N TYR A 12 10.39 -9.96 -7.11
CA TYR A 12 10.85 -8.57 -7.03
C TYR A 12 11.51 -8.07 -8.33
N MET A 13 11.96 -8.99 -9.18
CA MET A 13 12.48 -8.66 -10.51
C MET A 13 11.31 -8.24 -11.42
N GLY A 14 11.32 -6.99 -11.87
CA GLY A 14 10.22 -6.42 -12.66
C GLY A 14 9.12 -5.77 -11.82
N VAL A 15 9.45 -5.32 -10.61
CA VAL A 15 8.61 -4.37 -9.85
C VAL A 15 8.59 -3.01 -10.56
N ASN A 16 7.41 -2.45 -10.74
CA ASN A 16 7.23 -1.10 -11.26
C ASN A 16 7.33 -0.08 -10.12
N TYR A 17 8.47 0.61 -10.02
CA TYR A 17 8.72 1.59 -8.96
C TYR A 17 7.78 2.80 -8.97
N THR A 18 7.24 3.18 -10.13
CA THR A 18 6.25 4.26 -10.21
C THR A 18 4.97 3.89 -9.47
N ILE A 19 4.53 2.63 -9.59
CA ILE A 19 3.38 2.11 -8.83
C ILE A 19 3.71 2.03 -7.34
N VAL A 20 4.93 1.59 -6.99
CA VAL A 20 5.38 1.58 -5.59
C VAL A 20 5.36 2.96 -4.97
N TRP A 21 5.86 3.95 -5.72
CA TRP A 21 5.88 5.34 -5.29
C TRP A 21 4.48 5.92 -5.11
N ASP A 22 3.57 5.67 -6.04
CA ASP A 22 2.17 6.10 -5.93
C ASP A 22 1.48 5.51 -4.70
N VAL A 23 1.65 4.21 -4.46
CA VAL A 23 1.08 3.55 -3.27
C VAL A 23 1.66 4.14 -1.99
N MET A 24 2.97 4.37 -1.94
CA MET A 24 3.62 4.99 -0.79
C MET A 24 3.08 6.41 -0.52
N LYS A 25 2.96 7.24 -1.56
CA LYS A 25 2.60 8.65 -1.41
C LYS A 25 1.11 8.91 -1.23
N ASN A 26 0.27 8.09 -1.85
CA ASN A 26 -1.16 8.38 -1.97
C ASN A 26 -2.04 7.36 -1.25
N LYS A 27 -1.71 6.07 -1.31
CA LYS A 27 -2.58 5.01 -0.80
C LYS A 27 -2.33 4.69 0.68
N ILE A 28 -1.07 4.58 1.10
CA ILE A 28 -0.74 4.29 2.50
C ILE A 28 -1.27 5.40 3.45
N PRO A 29 -1.09 6.70 3.16
CA PRO A 29 -1.59 7.76 4.04
C PRO A 29 -3.12 7.77 4.15
N ASP A 30 -3.83 7.55 3.04
CA ASP A 30 -5.29 7.45 3.02
C ASP A 30 -5.78 6.27 3.87
N MET A 31 -5.15 5.11 3.72
CA MET A 31 -5.47 3.93 4.53
C MET A 31 -5.18 4.15 6.02
N ASN A 32 -4.09 4.85 6.35
CA ASN A 32 -3.77 5.21 7.73
C ASN A 32 -4.81 6.17 8.31
N LYS A 33 -5.31 7.13 7.52
CA LYS A 33 -6.39 8.04 7.94
C LYS A 33 -7.66 7.25 8.27
N GLN A 34 -8.09 6.36 7.38
CA GLN A 34 -9.28 5.52 7.59
C GLN A 34 -9.17 4.67 8.87
N ILE A 35 -8.01 4.05 9.09
CA ILE A 35 -7.76 3.27 10.32
C ILE A 35 -7.79 4.19 11.55
N SER A 36 -7.19 5.38 11.46
CA SER A 36 -7.17 6.33 12.58
C SER A 36 -8.59 6.78 12.93
N GLU A 37 -9.42 7.08 11.93
CA GLU A 37 -10.83 7.45 12.11
C GLU A 37 -11.60 6.35 12.86
N LEU A 38 -11.48 5.10 12.43
CA LEU A 38 -12.09 3.94 13.11
C LEU A 38 -11.63 3.76 14.56
N LEU A 39 -10.39 4.11 14.87
CA LEU A 39 -9.84 4.02 16.22
C LEU A 39 -10.23 5.21 17.10
N THR A 40 -10.63 6.34 16.50
CA THR A 40 -11.05 7.56 17.20
C THR A 40 -12.57 7.68 17.38
N GLU A 41 -13.36 6.84 16.71
CA GLU A 41 -14.79 6.70 16.98
C GLU A 41 -15.00 5.93 18.30
N GLU A 42 -14.91 6.66 19.43
CA GLU A 42 -15.54 6.32 20.72
C GLU A 42 -16.78 7.20 20.97
#